data_AF-A0A2I0T5R3-F1
#
_entry.id   AF-A0A2I0T5R3-F1
#
_cell.length_a   1.000
_cell.length_b   1.000
_cell.length_c   1.000
_cell.angle_alpha   90.00
_cell.angle_beta   90.00
_cell.angle_gamma   90.00
#
_symmetry.space_group_name_H-M   'P 1'
#
loop_
_entity.id
_entity.type
_entity.pdbx_description
1 polymer ?
#
loop_
_entity_poly.entity_id
_entity_poly.type
_entity_poly.pdbx_seq_one_letter_code
_entity_poly.pdbx_strand_id
1 'polypeptide(L)'
;MDDAADLQTQSVSVSVNPVHKRKHVVASDNNGQPGTSGNAVTEETTRSLTLSELRDIHEDYSHQEGEQVVTWLLRCRDTGADSLDLDGRESKQLAPLARESDIDRALGRPPQSLTLWRRLLLSVRSRYPYRDDIMYQPPKWTTIERGVKNLREIAVREMIFSNLDDLQTSLDPDAVQITGPIWRKWVLSAPAAYANVLALFCWRDNEALTVGDMDAQMQHYANKLLSAPQELNADKIIWQGQCLSCGKTLPY
;
A
#
# COMPACT_ATOMS: atom_id res chain seq x y z
N MET A 1 -29.63 37.61 -12.86
CA MET A 1 -30.66 37.15 -11.95
C MET A 1 -30.68 35.64 -12.03
N ASP A 2 -29.61 34.95 -11.61
CA ASP A 2 -29.24 34.56 -10.22
C ASP A 2 -29.29 33.01 -10.27
N ASP A 3 -28.42 32.19 -9.72
CA ASP A 3 -27.19 32.33 -8.96
C ASP A 3 -26.40 31.03 -9.17
N ALA A 4 -25.09 31.14 -9.33
CA ALA A 4 -24.16 30.04 -9.19
C ALA A 4 -23.81 29.93 -7.70
N ALA A 5 -24.17 28.83 -7.05
CA ALA A 5 -23.72 28.51 -5.70
C ALA A 5 -22.75 27.33 -5.74
N ASP A 6 -21.48 27.73 -5.69
CA ASP A 6 -20.29 27.06 -5.20
C ASP A 6 -20.53 25.94 -4.17
N LEU A 7 -19.95 24.77 -4.40
CA LEU A 7 -19.68 23.78 -3.35
C LEU A 7 -18.24 23.31 -3.49
N GLN A 8 -17.31 24.11 -2.97
CA GLN A 8 -16.01 23.63 -2.52
C GLN A 8 -16.23 22.48 -1.54
N THR A 9 -15.92 21.26 -1.97
CA THR A 9 -15.67 20.17 -1.04
C THR A 9 -14.22 20.29 -0.62
N GLN A 10 -13.99 20.95 0.51
CA GLN A 10 -12.72 20.96 1.23
C GLN A 10 -12.26 19.52 1.43
N SER A 11 -11.13 19.16 0.84
CA SER A 11 -10.40 17.94 1.18
C SER A 11 -9.77 18.13 2.56
N VAL A 12 -10.50 17.75 3.60
CA VAL A 12 -9.95 17.64 4.96
C VAL A 12 -8.99 16.45 4.95
N SER A 13 -7.71 16.72 5.16
CA SER A 13 -6.72 15.69 5.45
C SER A 13 -7.08 15.06 6.80
N VAL A 14 -7.61 13.84 6.75
CA VAL A 14 -7.83 13.04 7.95
C VAL A 14 -6.46 12.55 8.43
N SER A 15 -5.94 13.18 9.48
CA SER A 15 -4.81 12.69 10.26
C SER A 15 -5.26 11.48 11.07
N VAL A 16 -5.07 10.28 10.52
CA VAL A 16 -5.29 9.04 11.27
C VAL A 16 -4.07 8.83 12.17
N ASN A 17 -4.22 9.06 13.48
CA ASN A 17 -3.22 8.68 14.46
C ASN A 17 -3.23 7.16 14.61
N PRO A 18 -2.10 6.45 14.51
CA PRO A 18 -2.05 5.01 14.76
C PRO A 18 -2.35 4.73 16.24
N VAL A 19 -3.44 4.00 16.50
CA VAL A 19 -4.03 3.85 17.85
C VAL A 19 -3.24 2.88 18.74
N HIS A 20 -2.41 1.98 18.18
CA HIS A 20 -1.71 0.97 18.99
C HIS A 20 -0.28 0.73 18.50
N LYS A 21 0.68 1.54 18.97
CA LYS A 21 2.12 1.22 18.85
C LYS A 21 2.56 0.42 20.07
N ARG A 22 2.77 -0.90 19.92
CA ARG A 22 3.60 -1.67 20.87
C ARG A 22 4.96 -1.89 20.22
N LYS A 23 6.03 -1.67 20.98
CA LYS A 23 7.40 -2.01 20.56
C LYS A 23 7.76 -3.33 21.24
N HIS A 24 8.17 -4.34 20.46
CA HIS A 24 8.94 -5.45 20.98
C HIS A 24 10.43 -5.15 20.79
N VAL A 25 11.19 -5.17 21.90
CA VAL A 25 12.66 -5.19 21.85
C VAL A 25 13.08 -6.63 21.56
N VAL A 26 13.71 -6.85 20.40
CA VAL A 26 14.41 -8.10 20.11
C VAL A 26 15.71 -8.08 20.90
N ALA A 27 15.81 -8.93 21.93
CA ALA A 27 17.05 -9.15 22.65
C ALA A 27 18.06 -9.80 21.69
N SER A 28 19.10 -9.06 21.34
CA SER A 28 20.27 -9.59 20.64
C SER A 28 21.19 -10.20 21.69
N ASP A 29 21.32 -11.53 21.68
CA ASP A 29 22.25 -12.25 22.56
C ASP A 29 23.69 -11.81 22.28
N ASN A 30 24.27 -11.05 23.20
CA ASN A 30 25.72 -10.84 23.27
C ASN A 30 26.22 -11.26 24.66
N ASN A 31 27.06 -12.29 24.63
CA ASN A 31 27.64 -12.99 25.77
C ASN A 31 28.79 -12.16 26.38
N GLY A 32 28.71 -11.83 27.67
CA GLY A 32 29.79 -11.16 28.43
C GLY A 32 29.43 -10.93 29.91
N GLN A 33 30.22 -11.49 30.81
CA GLN A 33 29.98 -11.65 32.26
C GLN A 33 30.32 -10.39 33.13
N PRO A 34 30.13 -10.39 34.47
CA PRO A 34 29.22 -9.48 35.17
C PRO A 34 29.92 -8.41 36.04
N GLY A 35 29.25 -7.28 36.27
CA GLY A 35 29.69 -6.25 37.21
C GLY A 35 28.51 -5.48 37.80
N THR A 36 28.33 -5.61 39.11
CA THR A 36 27.33 -5.00 39.98
C THR A 36 27.21 -3.47 39.83
N SER A 37 25.99 -2.97 39.61
CA SER A 37 25.40 -1.85 40.37
C SER A 37 23.95 -1.62 39.89
N GLY A 38 23.03 -1.50 40.85
CA GLY A 38 21.59 -1.49 40.59
C GLY A 38 21.14 -0.40 39.64
N ASN A 39 20.37 -0.80 38.63
CA ASN A 39 19.43 0.04 37.92
C ASN A 39 18.17 -0.80 37.69
N ALA A 40 17.03 -0.18 37.95
CA ALA A 40 15.70 -0.78 37.91
C ALA A 40 15.52 -1.67 36.68
N VAL A 41 15.29 -2.96 36.94
CA VAL A 41 14.78 -3.91 35.96
C VAL A 41 13.47 -3.34 35.45
N THR A 42 13.52 -2.71 34.28
CA THR A 42 12.32 -2.42 33.49
C THR A 42 11.95 -3.75 32.85
N GLU A 43 11.26 -4.58 33.64
CA GLU A 43 10.49 -5.70 33.10
C GLU A 43 9.42 -5.10 32.19
N GLU A 44 9.76 -4.87 30.93
CA GLU A 44 8.81 -4.60 29.85
C GLU A 44 8.02 -5.89 29.59
N THR A 45 7.16 -6.21 30.56
CA THR A 45 6.13 -7.22 30.42
C THR A 45 5.15 -6.68 29.39
N THR A 46 5.17 -7.22 28.17
CA THR A 46 4.12 -6.96 27.18
C THR A 46 2.79 -7.37 27.81
N ARG A 47 2.05 -6.40 28.36
CA ARG A 47 0.74 -6.66 28.96
C ARG A 47 -0.17 -7.24 27.88
N SER A 48 -0.94 -8.27 28.21
CA SER A 48 -1.97 -8.78 27.29
C SER A 48 -2.96 -7.68 26.92
N LEU A 49 -3.50 -7.72 25.70
CA LEU A 49 -4.57 -6.85 25.25
C LEU A 49 -5.79 -6.97 26.18
N THR A 50 -6.40 -5.84 26.50
CA THR A 50 -7.67 -5.80 27.23
C THR A 50 -8.83 -6.10 26.28
N LEU A 51 -10.00 -6.44 26.86
CA LEU A 51 -11.20 -6.70 26.07
C LEU A 51 -11.69 -5.46 25.29
N SER A 52 -11.44 -4.24 25.78
CA SER A 52 -11.76 -3.02 25.03
C SER A 52 -10.80 -2.85 23.84
N GLU A 53 -9.50 -3.06 24.06
CA GLU A 53 -8.50 -2.98 22.97
C GLU A 53 -8.81 -4.01 21.87
N LEU A 54 -9.18 -5.23 22.24
CA LEU A 54 -9.59 -6.26 21.27
C LEU A 54 -10.81 -5.86 20.46
N ARG A 55 -11.80 -5.20 21.08
CA ARG A 55 -12.98 -4.70 20.36
C ARG A 55 -12.61 -3.57 19.41
N ASP A 56 -11.79 -2.63 19.84
CA ASP A 56 -11.37 -1.50 19.02
C ASP A 56 -10.57 -2.01 17.80
N ILE A 57 -9.66 -2.97 18.00
CA ILE A 57 -8.95 -3.67 16.92
C ILE A 57 -9.95 -4.41 16.01
N HIS A 58 -10.97 -5.08 16.56
CA HIS A 58 -11.96 -5.76 15.73
C HIS A 58 -12.68 -4.78 14.79
N GLU A 59 -13.08 -3.60 15.26
CA GLU A 59 -13.72 -2.58 14.42
C GLU A 59 -12.79 -2.06 13.31
N ASP A 60 -11.51 -1.84 13.63
CA ASP A 60 -10.53 -1.29 12.69
C ASP A 60 -10.12 -2.29 11.60
N TYR A 61 -10.00 -3.57 11.95
CA TYR A 61 -9.38 -4.59 11.09
C TYR A 61 -10.36 -5.63 10.52
N SER A 62 -11.65 -5.58 10.85
CA SER A 62 -12.65 -6.50 10.27
C SER A 62 -12.82 -6.31 8.77
N HIS A 63 -12.97 -7.41 8.05
CA HIS A 63 -13.27 -7.44 6.61
C HIS A 63 -14.69 -6.93 6.33
N GLN A 64 -14.83 -6.00 5.40
CA GLN A 64 -16.14 -5.41 5.07
C GLN A 64 -16.91 -6.25 4.04
N GLU A 65 -18.22 -6.06 3.97
CA GLU A 65 -19.05 -6.78 3.01
C GLU A 65 -18.79 -6.31 1.58
N GLY A 66 -18.52 -7.24 0.66
CA GLY A 66 -18.19 -6.93 -0.73
C GLY A 66 -16.80 -6.32 -0.94
N GLU A 67 -16.01 -6.16 0.12
CA GLU A 67 -14.60 -5.80 0.03
C GLU A 67 -13.81 -6.99 -0.54
N GLN A 68 -12.80 -6.70 -1.38
CA GLN A 68 -11.90 -7.74 -1.88
C GLN A 68 -10.85 -8.04 -0.82
N VAL A 69 -10.44 -9.31 -0.68
CA VAL A 69 -9.45 -9.73 0.33
C VAL A 69 -8.15 -8.90 0.26
N VAL A 70 -7.71 -8.54 -0.95
CA VAL A 70 -6.51 -7.73 -1.17
C VAL A 70 -6.71 -6.28 -0.72
N THR A 71 -7.87 -5.69 -1.01
CA THR A 71 -8.25 -4.34 -0.56
C THR A 71 -8.35 -4.28 0.96
N TRP A 72 -8.96 -5.30 1.57
CA TRP A 72 -9.04 -5.45 3.02
C TRP A 72 -7.65 -5.53 3.65
N LEU A 73 -6.77 -6.38 3.13
CA LEU A 73 -5.40 -6.49 3.61
C LEU A 73 -4.65 -5.16 3.51
N LEU A 74 -4.73 -4.46 2.36
CA LEU A 74 -4.08 -3.17 2.21
C LEU A 74 -4.62 -2.14 3.23
N ARG A 75 -5.93 -2.13 3.48
CA ARG A 75 -6.52 -1.28 4.52
C ARG A 75 -5.97 -1.63 5.91
N CYS A 76 -5.90 -2.91 6.27
CA CYS A 76 -5.28 -3.32 7.53
C CYS A 76 -3.82 -2.86 7.64
N ARG A 77 -3.04 -2.98 6.56
CA ARG A 77 -1.66 -2.48 6.52
C ARG A 77 -1.62 -0.97 6.78
N ASP A 78 -2.43 -0.20 6.07
CA ASP A 78 -2.46 1.27 6.17
C ASP A 78 -2.98 1.77 7.55
N THR A 79 -3.82 0.98 8.23
CA THR A 79 -4.27 1.25 9.60
C THR A 79 -3.20 0.93 10.66
N GLY A 80 -2.12 0.24 10.29
CA GLY A 80 -0.99 -0.06 11.18
C GLY A 80 -0.97 -1.48 11.73
N ALA A 81 -1.55 -2.46 11.03
CA ALA A 81 -1.52 -3.87 11.43
C ALA A 81 -0.10 -4.43 11.64
N ASP A 82 0.91 -3.80 11.05
CA ASP A 82 2.31 -4.21 11.18
C ASP A 82 2.97 -3.76 12.48
N SER A 83 2.36 -2.81 13.19
CA SER A 83 2.80 -2.30 14.47
C SER A 83 2.13 -3.01 15.66
N LEU A 84 1.22 -3.94 15.37
CA LEU A 84 0.43 -4.67 16.38
C LEU A 84 0.95 -6.09 16.53
N ASP A 85 1.83 -6.31 17.50
CA ASP A 85 2.29 -7.65 17.88
C ASP A 85 1.20 -8.40 18.66
N LEU A 86 0.91 -9.63 18.23
CA LEU A 86 -0.07 -10.50 18.86
C LEU A 86 0.59 -11.81 19.29
N ASP A 87 0.38 -12.19 20.55
CA ASP A 87 0.66 -13.55 21.01
C ASP A 87 -0.40 -14.56 20.49
N GLY A 88 -0.17 -15.85 20.70
CA GLY A 88 -1.10 -16.89 20.23
C GLY A 88 -2.49 -16.84 20.88
N ARG A 89 -2.63 -16.30 22.09
CA ARG A 89 -3.92 -16.15 22.79
C ARG A 89 -4.67 -14.92 22.28
N GLU A 90 -3.99 -13.79 22.15
CA GLU A 90 -4.53 -12.54 21.60
C GLU A 90 -5.03 -12.77 20.18
N SER A 91 -4.24 -13.45 19.34
CA SER A 91 -4.63 -13.82 17.97
C SER A 91 -5.89 -14.68 17.93
N LYS A 92 -6.02 -15.63 18.86
CA LYS A 92 -7.19 -16.50 18.97
C LYS A 92 -8.43 -15.76 19.48
N GLN A 93 -8.26 -14.76 20.35
CA GLN A 93 -9.35 -13.92 20.85
C GLN A 93 -9.80 -12.89 19.81
N LEU A 94 -8.88 -12.43 18.96
CA LEU A 94 -9.15 -11.46 17.91
C LEU A 94 -9.88 -12.08 16.71
N ALA A 95 -9.62 -13.35 16.40
CA ALA A 95 -10.38 -14.05 15.37
C ALA A 95 -11.85 -14.24 15.80
N PRO A 96 -12.84 -14.02 14.91
CA PRO A 96 -12.73 -13.82 13.47
C PRO A 96 -12.60 -12.34 13.03
N LEU A 97 -11.88 -12.09 11.93
CA LEU A 97 -11.82 -10.80 11.22
C LEU A 97 -12.16 -10.92 9.74
N ALA A 98 -11.90 -12.07 9.11
CA ALA A 98 -11.87 -12.22 7.66
C ALA A 98 -13.25 -12.49 7.03
N ARG A 99 -14.26 -12.83 7.84
CA ARG A 99 -15.58 -13.32 7.39
C ARG A 99 -15.51 -14.60 6.54
N GLU A 100 -14.36 -15.28 6.55
CA GLU A 100 -14.10 -16.53 5.85
C GLU A 100 -13.51 -17.51 6.86
N SER A 101 -14.22 -18.61 7.13
CA SER A 101 -13.90 -19.55 8.21
C SER A 101 -12.49 -20.13 8.13
N ASP A 102 -11.95 -20.29 6.93
CA ASP A 102 -10.62 -20.83 6.71
C ASP A 102 -9.52 -19.85 7.08
N ILE A 103 -9.71 -18.57 6.72
CA ILE A 103 -8.79 -17.49 7.07
C ILE A 103 -8.86 -17.24 8.58
N ASP A 104 -10.06 -17.17 9.15
CA ASP A 104 -10.25 -16.93 10.60
C ASP A 104 -9.67 -18.05 11.46
N ARG A 105 -9.81 -19.30 11.01
CA ARG A 105 -9.19 -20.46 11.65
C ARG A 105 -7.67 -20.42 11.58
N ALA A 106 -7.10 -19.97 10.47
CA ALA A 106 -5.66 -19.80 10.34
C ALA A 106 -5.14 -18.64 11.19
N LEU A 107 -5.88 -17.54 11.27
CA LEU A 107 -5.58 -16.37 12.10
C LEU A 107 -5.52 -16.74 13.58
N GLY A 108 -6.46 -17.56 14.06
CA GLY A 108 -6.49 -18.02 15.44
C GLY A 108 -5.47 -19.12 15.80
N ARG A 109 -4.59 -19.54 14.87
CA ARG A 109 -3.66 -20.66 15.10
C ARG A 109 -2.46 -20.23 16.00
N PRO A 110 -2.25 -20.87 17.17
CA PRO A 110 -1.05 -20.68 18.01
C PRO A 110 0.16 -21.44 17.42
N PRO A 111 1.44 -21.24 17.86
CA PRO A 111 1.91 -20.50 19.03
C PRO A 111 2.86 -19.32 18.75
N GLN A 112 3.18 -19.00 17.49
CA GLN A 112 4.21 -18.02 17.16
C GLN A 112 3.70 -16.58 17.32
N SER A 113 4.38 -15.74 18.10
CA SER A 113 4.09 -14.30 18.18
C SER A 113 4.49 -13.61 16.88
N LEU A 114 3.57 -12.87 16.29
CA LEU A 114 3.72 -12.21 15.00
C LEU A 114 2.88 -10.93 15.00
N THR A 115 3.27 -9.97 14.16
CA THR A 115 2.43 -8.80 13.87
C THR A 115 1.10 -9.25 13.24
N LEU A 116 0.02 -8.51 13.51
CA LEU A 116 -1.28 -8.76 12.88
C LEU A 116 -1.13 -8.81 11.36
N TRP A 117 -0.33 -7.92 10.77
CA TRP A 117 -0.05 -7.90 9.34
C TRP A 117 0.50 -9.24 8.82
N ARG A 118 1.57 -9.77 9.44
CA ARG A 118 2.16 -11.04 9.00
C ARG A 118 1.17 -12.21 9.21
N ARG A 119 0.41 -12.20 10.29
CA ARG A 119 -0.63 -13.22 10.54
C ARG A 119 -1.72 -13.21 9.48
N LEU A 120 -2.21 -12.03 9.09
CA LEU A 120 -3.22 -11.89 8.04
C LEU A 120 -2.71 -12.45 6.71
N LEU A 121 -1.49 -12.08 6.29
CA LEU A 121 -0.88 -12.62 5.07
C LEU A 121 -0.75 -14.15 5.10
N LEU A 122 -0.26 -14.72 6.21
CA LEU A 122 -0.15 -16.17 6.38
C LEU A 122 -1.52 -16.87 6.35
N SER A 123 -2.53 -16.24 6.95
CA SER A 123 -3.89 -16.79 7.03
C SER A 123 -4.55 -16.83 5.66
N VAL A 124 -4.37 -15.77 4.87
CA VAL A 124 -4.83 -15.70 3.48
C VAL A 124 -4.06 -16.70 2.61
N ARG A 125 -2.72 -16.79 2.74
CA ARG A 125 -1.91 -17.81 2.04
C ARG A 125 -2.37 -19.24 2.37
N SER A 126 -2.81 -19.50 3.61
CA SER A 126 -3.33 -20.82 4.00
C SER A 126 -4.65 -21.17 3.31
N ARG A 127 -5.45 -20.18 2.90
CA ARG A 127 -6.73 -20.38 2.21
C ARG A 127 -6.56 -20.46 0.68
N TYR A 128 -5.56 -19.78 0.15
CA TYR A 128 -5.29 -19.68 -1.28
C TYR A 128 -3.90 -20.28 -1.58
N PRO A 129 -3.80 -21.59 -1.89
CA PRO A 129 -2.52 -22.25 -2.15
C PRO A 129 -1.75 -21.66 -3.32
N TYR A 130 -2.46 -21.14 -4.34
CA TYR A 130 -1.87 -20.58 -5.54
C TYR A 130 -2.21 -19.12 -5.72
N ARG A 131 -1.29 -18.40 -6.36
CA ARG A 131 -1.41 -16.97 -6.69
C ARG A 131 -2.75 -16.65 -7.38
N ASP A 132 -3.15 -17.50 -8.31
CA ASP A 132 -4.32 -17.28 -9.15
C ASP A 132 -5.66 -17.69 -8.51
N ASP A 133 -5.62 -18.30 -7.32
CA ASP A 133 -6.82 -18.55 -6.53
C ASP A 133 -7.38 -17.24 -5.93
N ILE A 134 -6.52 -16.23 -5.75
CA ILE A 134 -6.94 -14.86 -5.40
C ILE A 134 -7.28 -14.13 -6.69
N MET A 135 -8.57 -14.11 -7.02
CA MET A 135 -9.13 -13.35 -8.13
C MET A 135 -9.10 -11.86 -7.81
N TYR A 136 -8.11 -11.16 -8.35
CA TYR A 136 -8.00 -9.71 -8.23
C TYR A 136 -7.71 -9.11 -9.60
N GLN A 137 -8.67 -8.32 -10.08
CA GLN A 137 -8.54 -7.49 -11.27
C GLN A 137 -8.52 -6.04 -10.82
N PRO A 138 -7.39 -5.33 -10.98
CA PRO A 138 -7.30 -3.93 -10.58
C PRO A 138 -8.40 -3.12 -11.30
N PRO A 139 -9.22 -2.36 -10.56
CA PRO A 139 -10.27 -1.55 -11.17
C PRO A 139 -9.64 -0.51 -12.09
N LYS A 140 -10.36 -0.07 -13.12
CA LYS A 140 -9.90 1.09 -13.90
C LYS A 140 -9.76 2.29 -12.96
N TRP A 141 -8.66 3.03 -13.11
CA TRP A 141 -8.41 4.22 -12.30
C TRP A 141 -8.41 5.48 -13.17
N THR A 142 -8.75 6.61 -12.58
CA THR A 142 -8.83 7.92 -13.25
C THR A 142 -7.99 8.99 -12.56
N THR A 143 -7.56 8.75 -11.32
CA THR A 143 -6.69 9.62 -10.55
C THR A 143 -5.42 8.87 -10.15
N ILE A 144 -4.36 9.62 -9.87
CA ILE A 144 -3.05 9.07 -9.55
C ILE A 144 -3.10 8.30 -8.24
N GLU A 145 -3.85 8.78 -7.25
CA GLU A 145 -4.02 8.15 -5.93
C GLU A 145 -4.69 6.78 -6.07
N ARG A 146 -5.72 6.68 -6.93
CA ARG A 146 -6.36 5.39 -7.25
C ARG A 146 -5.41 4.46 -8.01
N GLY A 147 -4.62 5.01 -8.93
CA GLY A 147 -3.58 4.25 -9.64
C GLY A 147 -2.55 3.66 -8.68
N VAL A 148 -2.00 4.47 -7.77
CA VAL A 148 -1.03 4.04 -6.77
C VAL A 148 -1.64 3.03 -5.81
N LYS A 149 -2.86 3.27 -5.32
CA LYS A 149 -3.59 2.30 -4.49
C LYS A 149 -3.71 0.95 -5.20
N ASN A 150 -4.14 0.94 -6.46
CA ASN A 150 -4.25 -0.28 -7.25
C ASN A 150 -2.91 -1.01 -7.37
N LEU A 151 -1.80 -0.28 -7.55
CA LEU A 151 -0.46 -0.85 -7.61
C LEU A 151 -0.07 -1.50 -6.28
N ARG A 152 -0.34 -0.84 -5.15
CA ARG A 152 -0.13 -1.40 -3.79
C ARG A 152 -1.00 -2.64 -3.55
N GLU A 153 -2.24 -2.66 -4.04
CA GLU A 153 -3.10 -3.86 -3.97
C GLU A 153 -2.49 -5.02 -4.80
N ILE A 154 -2.00 -4.76 -6.03
CA ILE A 154 -1.27 -5.80 -6.79
C ILE A 154 -0.06 -6.29 -5.98
N ALA A 155 0.69 -5.39 -5.35
CA ALA A 155 1.86 -5.72 -4.55
C ALA A 155 1.53 -6.57 -3.32
N VAL A 156 0.43 -6.26 -2.60
CA VAL A 156 -0.08 -7.09 -1.49
C VAL A 156 -0.41 -8.50 -1.99
N ARG A 157 -1.10 -8.63 -3.13
CA ARG A 157 -1.35 -9.94 -3.73
C ARG A 157 -0.05 -10.68 -4.03
N GLU A 158 0.99 -9.97 -4.48
CA GLU A 158 2.28 -10.60 -4.73
C GLU A 158 2.98 -11.06 -3.45
N MET A 159 2.90 -10.24 -2.41
CA MET A 159 3.50 -10.47 -1.10
C MET A 159 2.88 -11.64 -0.34
N ILE A 160 1.58 -11.91 -0.49
CA ILE A 160 0.94 -13.11 0.08
C ILE A 160 1.70 -14.39 -0.30
N PHE A 161 2.33 -14.43 -1.48
CA PHE A 161 3.08 -15.57 -2.00
C PHE A 161 4.59 -15.39 -1.94
N SER A 162 5.10 -14.42 -1.17
CA SER A 162 6.53 -14.28 -0.91
C SER A 162 6.99 -15.24 0.20
N ASN A 163 8.27 -15.17 0.56
CA ASN A 163 8.84 -15.97 1.66
C ASN A 163 8.41 -15.43 3.03
N LEU A 164 7.13 -15.59 3.40
CA LEU A 164 6.58 -15.10 4.67
C LEU A 164 7.21 -15.73 5.92
N ASP A 165 7.85 -16.90 5.76
CA ASP A 165 8.47 -17.67 6.83
C ASP A 165 9.82 -17.08 7.26
N ASP A 166 10.47 -16.29 6.40
CA ASP A 166 11.62 -15.49 6.76
C ASP A 166 11.18 -14.20 7.46
N LEU A 167 11.52 -14.06 8.74
CA LEU A 167 11.18 -12.89 9.55
C LEU A 167 11.89 -11.60 9.10
N GLN A 168 13.03 -11.72 8.39
CA GLN A 168 13.77 -10.58 7.85
C GLN A 168 13.17 -10.04 6.55
N THR A 169 12.29 -10.80 5.91
CA THR A 169 11.59 -10.34 4.71
C THR A 169 10.72 -9.13 5.08
N SER A 170 11.01 -7.98 4.42
CA SER A 170 10.17 -6.79 4.49
C SER A 170 8.79 -7.12 3.94
N LEU A 171 7.76 -6.76 4.72
CA LEU A 171 6.35 -6.93 4.33
C LEU A 171 5.71 -5.57 4.01
N ASP A 172 6.50 -4.65 3.49
CA ASP A 172 6.01 -3.33 3.08
C ASP A 172 5.57 -3.33 1.61
N PRO A 173 4.29 -3.04 1.29
CA PRO A 173 3.82 -3.04 -0.10
C PRO A 173 4.59 -2.05 -0.98
N ASP A 174 5.04 -0.94 -0.38
CA ASP A 174 5.78 0.11 -1.06
C ASP A 174 7.21 -0.30 -1.40
N ALA A 175 7.78 -1.29 -0.69
CA ALA A 175 9.10 -1.84 -0.97
C ALA A 175 9.09 -2.96 -2.03
N VAL A 176 7.91 -3.38 -2.51
CA VAL A 176 7.80 -4.45 -3.51
C VAL A 176 8.33 -3.97 -4.86
N GLN A 177 9.21 -4.76 -5.47
CA GLN A 177 9.72 -4.46 -6.82
C GLN A 177 8.64 -4.67 -7.88
N ILE A 178 8.54 -3.71 -8.80
CA ILE A 178 7.62 -3.75 -9.93
C ILE A 178 8.20 -4.67 -11.00
N THR A 179 7.75 -5.92 -10.98
CA THR A 179 8.08 -6.90 -12.02
C THR A 179 7.24 -6.68 -13.29
N GLY A 180 7.68 -7.22 -14.43
CA GLY A 180 6.94 -7.14 -15.69
C GLY A 180 5.47 -7.60 -15.61
N PRO A 181 5.11 -8.68 -14.87
CA PRO A 181 3.72 -9.04 -14.61
C PRO A 181 2.92 -8.01 -13.80
N ILE A 182 3.50 -7.44 -12.73
CA ILE A 182 2.88 -6.38 -11.91
C ILE A 182 2.62 -5.16 -12.80
N TRP A 183 3.65 -4.73 -13.52
CA TRP A 183 3.60 -3.62 -14.46
C TRP A 183 2.48 -3.77 -15.48
N ARG A 184 2.42 -4.92 -16.18
CA ARG A 184 1.37 -5.18 -17.18
C ARG A 184 -0.03 -5.11 -16.59
N LYS A 185 -0.27 -5.74 -15.43
CA LYS A 185 -1.60 -5.69 -14.77
C LYS A 185 -1.99 -4.26 -14.43
N TRP A 186 -1.05 -3.49 -13.91
CA TRP A 186 -1.28 -2.11 -13.50
C TRP A 186 -1.54 -1.19 -14.71
N VAL A 187 -0.67 -1.20 -15.71
CA VAL A 187 -0.80 -0.37 -16.92
C VAL A 187 -2.09 -0.69 -17.68
N LEU A 188 -2.50 -1.96 -17.76
CA LEU A 188 -3.76 -2.33 -18.39
C LEU A 188 -4.99 -1.77 -17.65
N SER A 189 -4.86 -1.40 -16.37
CA SER A 189 -5.93 -0.72 -15.62
C SER A 189 -5.92 0.80 -15.77
N ALA A 190 -4.87 1.37 -16.36
CA ALA A 190 -4.70 2.80 -16.52
C ALA A 190 -5.63 3.41 -17.58
N PRO A 191 -6.02 4.69 -17.42
CA PRO A 191 -6.73 5.44 -18.45
C PRO A 191 -5.73 5.93 -19.51
N ALA A 192 -6.23 6.12 -20.74
CA ALA A 192 -5.39 6.50 -21.89
C ALA A 192 -4.61 7.80 -21.68
N ALA A 193 -5.12 8.73 -20.86
CA ALA A 193 -4.46 9.98 -20.53
C ALA A 193 -3.08 9.81 -19.89
N TYR A 194 -2.85 8.71 -19.16
CA TYR A 194 -1.56 8.40 -18.54
C TYR A 194 -0.68 7.46 -19.37
N ALA A 195 -1.10 7.06 -20.58
CA ALA A 195 -0.33 6.14 -21.41
C ALA A 195 1.09 6.66 -21.69
N ASN A 196 1.24 7.96 -21.98
CA ASN A 196 2.53 8.58 -22.26
C ASN A 196 3.46 8.57 -21.05
N VAL A 197 2.95 8.88 -19.85
CA VAL A 197 3.78 8.90 -18.64
C VAL A 197 4.17 7.48 -18.22
N LEU A 198 3.26 6.53 -18.32
CA LEU A 198 3.56 5.12 -18.04
C LEU A 198 4.58 4.56 -19.04
N ALA A 199 4.50 4.92 -20.32
CA ALA A 199 5.50 4.53 -21.31
C ALA A 199 6.92 5.05 -20.99
N LEU A 200 7.06 6.21 -20.34
CA LEU A 200 8.36 6.72 -19.90
C LEU A 200 8.96 5.88 -18.76
N PHE A 201 8.12 5.30 -17.91
CA PHE A 201 8.56 4.42 -16.83
C PHE A 201 8.73 2.97 -17.26
N CYS A 202 8.27 2.60 -18.45
CA CYS A 202 8.23 1.21 -18.91
C CYS A 202 9.57 0.49 -18.91
N TRP A 203 10.74 1.13 -18.96
CA TRP A 203 12.02 0.40 -18.87
C TRP A 203 13.28 1.28 -18.79
N ARG A 204 14.16 1.02 -17.82
CA ARG A 204 15.61 1.27 -17.89
C ARG A 204 16.30 0.12 -17.14
N ASP A 205 17.09 -0.68 -17.86
CA ASP A 205 17.56 -2.04 -17.50
C ASP A 205 18.34 -2.24 -16.17
N ASN A 206 18.51 -1.24 -15.30
CA ASN A 206 19.43 -1.35 -14.15
C ASN A 206 18.88 -0.90 -12.79
N GLU A 207 17.64 -0.43 -12.67
CA GLU A 207 17.06 -0.07 -11.38
C GLU A 207 15.70 -0.74 -11.20
N ALA A 208 15.63 -1.69 -10.27
CA ALA A 208 14.39 -2.34 -9.90
C ALA A 208 13.49 -1.33 -9.15
N LEU A 209 12.65 -0.62 -9.90
CA LEU A 209 11.66 0.32 -9.34
C LEU A 209 10.75 -0.40 -8.34
N THR A 210 10.65 0.16 -7.14
CA THR A 210 9.68 -0.27 -6.15
C THR A 210 8.32 0.42 -6.37
N VAL A 211 7.28 -0.08 -5.71
CA VAL A 211 5.97 0.56 -5.70
C VAL A 211 6.05 1.99 -5.15
N GLY A 212 6.84 2.21 -4.10
CA GLY A 212 7.08 3.53 -3.53
C GLY A 212 7.81 4.49 -4.47
N ASP A 213 8.77 3.99 -5.26
CA ASP A 213 9.44 4.81 -6.28
C ASP A 213 8.45 5.26 -7.36
N MET A 214 7.57 4.36 -7.79
CA MET A 214 6.53 4.67 -8.78
C MET A 214 5.51 5.66 -8.25
N ASP A 215 5.08 5.53 -6.99
CA ASP A 215 4.22 6.53 -6.33
C ASP A 215 4.89 7.91 -6.39
N ALA A 216 6.12 8.03 -5.89
CA ALA A 216 6.86 9.29 -5.89
C ALA A 216 6.97 9.90 -7.31
N GLN A 217 7.22 9.08 -8.33
CA GLN A 217 7.27 9.51 -9.72
C GLN A 217 5.92 10.00 -10.25
N MET A 218 4.84 9.28 -9.95
CA MET A 218 3.49 9.65 -10.35
C MET A 218 3.04 10.94 -9.65
N GLN A 219 3.32 11.10 -8.36
CA GLN A 219 3.05 12.33 -7.61
C GLN A 219 3.82 13.52 -8.18
N HIS A 220 5.10 13.32 -8.48
CA HIS A 220 5.92 14.36 -9.11
C HIS A 220 5.36 14.79 -10.48
N TYR A 221 4.84 13.84 -11.27
CA TYR A 221 4.14 14.16 -12.51
C TYR A 221 2.85 14.95 -12.27
N ALA A 222 2.03 14.54 -11.28
CA ALA A 222 0.81 15.25 -10.88
C ALA A 222 1.11 16.73 -10.55
N ASN A 223 2.12 16.94 -9.71
CA ASN A 223 2.54 18.26 -9.26
C ASN A 223 3.03 19.12 -10.43
N LYS A 224 3.71 18.53 -11.42
CA LYS A 224 4.12 19.24 -12.65
C LYS A 224 2.94 19.63 -13.54
N LEU A 225 1.93 18.78 -13.66
CA LEU A 225 0.71 19.14 -14.40
C LEU A 225 -0.05 20.29 -13.73
N LEU A 226 -0.13 20.28 -12.40
CA LEU A 226 -0.81 21.31 -11.61
C LEU A 226 -0.03 22.64 -11.53
N SER A 227 1.30 22.58 -11.65
CA SER A 227 2.18 23.77 -11.63
C SER A 227 2.53 24.30 -13.01
N ALA A 228 2.14 23.62 -14.09
CA ALA A 228 2.22 24.16 -15.43
C ALA A 228 1.28 25.40 -15.50
N PRO A 229 1.77 26.58 -15.91
CA PRO A 229 0.88 27.70 -16.18
C PRO A 229 -0.20 27.24 -17.14
N GLN A 230 -1.44 27.54 -16.81
CA GLN A 230 -2.58 27.40 -17.71
C GLN A 230 -2.49 28.47 -18.83
N GLU A 231 -1.33 28.59 -19.48
CA GLU A 231 -1.15 29.39 -20.69
C GLU A 231 -1.20 28.45 -21.91
N LEU A 232 -2.36 27.85 -22.10
CA LEU A 232 -2.88 27.68 -23.46
C LEU A 232 -3.75 28.89 -23.73
N ASN A 233 -3.12 30.06 -23.85
CA ASN A 233 -3.75 31.18 -24.53
C ASN A 233 -3.82 30.78 -26.00
N ALA A 234 -5.03 30.55 -26.51
CA ALA A 234 -5.30 30.04 -27.84
C ALA A 234 -4.89 30.98 -29.00
N ASP A 235 -4.10 32.03 -28.75
CA ASP A 235 -3.81 33.09 -29.73
C ASP A 235 -2.33 33.41 -29.99
N LYS A 236 -1.37 32.58 -29.53
CA LYS A 236 0.05 32.83 -29.87
C LYS A 236 0.86 31.54 -30.11
N ILE A 237 0.48 30.78 -31.14
CA ILE A 237 1.46 29.95 -31.86
C ILE A 237 1.67 30.60 -33.22
N ILE A 238 2.59 31.57 -33.27
CA ILE A 238 3.23 31.97 -34.52
C ILE A 238 4.15 30.80 -34.89
N TRP A 239 3.70 29.97 -35.83
CA TRP A 239 4.54 28.95 -36.46
C TRP A 239 5.66 29.64 -37.23
N GLN A 240 6.86 29.76 -36.64
CA GLN A 240 8.08 29.78 -37.44
C GLN A 240 8.56 28.35 -37.65
N GLY A 241 7.82 27.63 -38.49
CA GLY A 241 8.26 26.38 -39.09
C GLY A 241 8.74 26.65 -40.51
N GLN A 242 10.04 26.85 -40.70
CA GLN A 242 10.65 26.70 -42.02
C GLN A 242 10.57 25.23 -42.42
N CYS A 243 9.81 24.94 -43.48
CA CYS A 243 9.80 23.64 -44.12
C CYS A 243 11.10 23.46 -44.93
N LEU A 244 12.05 22.70 -44.39
CA LEU A 244 13.33 22.37 -45.07
C LEU A 244 13.18 21.34 -46.22
N SER A 245 11.98 21.10 -46.76
CA SER A 245 11.79 20.15 -47.87
C SER A 245 10.77 20.56 -48.94
N CYS A 246 10.13 21.72 -48.86
CA CYS A 246 9.20 22.16 -49.89
C CYS A 246 9.26 23.68 -50.04
N GLY A 247 10.09 24.15 -50.98
CA GLY A 247 10.27 25.57 -51.28
C GLY A 247 9.10 26.17 -52.06
N LYS A 248 7.93 26.31 -51.43
CA LYS A 248 6.84 27.16 -51.94
C LYS A 248 6.10 27.84 -50.79
N THR A 249 6.16 29.17 -50.78
CA THR A 249 5.28 30.07 -50.02
C THR A 249 3.94 30.20 -50.75
N LEU A 250 2.83 30.14 -50.01
CA LEU A 250 1.52 30.61 -50.51
C LEU A 250 0.81 31.47 -49.44
N PRO A 251 0.01 32.46 -49.87
CA PRO A 251 -0.24 33.69 -49.11
C PRO A 251 -1.55 33.68 -48.32
N TYR A 252 -1.52 34.48 -47.24
CA TYR A 252 -2.58 34.98 -46.34
C TYR A 252 -3.79 34.09 -46.04
#